data_AF-A0A4S3LMV5-F1
#
_entry.id   AF-A0A4S3LMV5-F1
#
_cell.length_a   1.000
_cell.length_b   1.000
_cell.length_c   1.000
_cell.angle_alpha   90.00
_cell.angle_beta   90.00
_cell.angle_gamma   90.00
#
_symmetry.space_group_name_H-M   'P 1'
#
loop_
_entity.id
_entity.type
_entity.pdbx_description
1 polymer ?
#
loop_
_entity_poly.entity_id
_entity_poly.type
_entity_poly.pdbx_seq_one_letter_code
_entity_poly.pdbx_strand_id
1 'polypeptide(L)'
;MAINGTRFTFAAGTAPRDTFAVTSFHLSQCYSELFTLNVVLVSSDPAVGFDKVLDEMATLTIWQGEEIKRRVRGIVTFCEQGDTGKHQTQYRMII
;
A
#
# COMPACT_ATOMS: atom_id res chain seq x y z
N MET A 1 -18.87 -5.06 13.25
CA MET A 1 -18.18 -5.07 11.94
C MET A 1 -18.98 -5.93 10.98
N ALA A 2 -19.14 -5.51 9.72
CA ALA A 2 -19.87 -6.32 8.74
C ALA A 2 -19.12 -7.64 8.51
N ILE A 3 -19.78 -8.77 8.76
CA ILE A 3 -19.21 -10.12 8.65
C ILE A 3 -18.60 -10.42 7.27
N ASN A 4 -18.99 -9.68 6.23
CA ASN A 4 -18.50 -9.82 4.85
C ASN A 4 -17.82 -8.55 4.29
N GLY A 5 -17.46 -7.58 5.14
CA GLY A 5 -16.83 -6.34 4.68
C GLY A 5 -15.45 -6.60 4.05
N THR A 6 -15.19 -6.04 2.88
CA THR A 6 -13.85 -6.10 2.26
C THR A 6 -13.03 -4.90 2.72
N ARG A 7 -11.81 -5.15 3.19
CA ARG A 7 -10.85 -4.09 3.54
C ARG A 7 -9.47 -4.39 2.97
N PHE A 8 -8.70 -3.34 2.78
CA PHE A 8 -7.35 -3.38 2.24
C PHE A 8 -6.42 -2.66 3.20
N THR A 9 -5.27 -3.26 3.50
CA THR A 9 -4.24 -2.64 4.35
C THR A 9 -2.90 -2.73 3.65
N PHE A 10 -2.08 -1.70 3.83
CA PHE A 10 -0.75 -1.63 3.22
C PHE A 10 0.29 -1.25 4.28
N ALA A 11 1.41 -1.96 4.28
CA ALA A 11 2.55 -1.67 5.13
C ALA A 11 3.82 -1.70 4.27
N ALA A 12 4.74 -0.78 4.51
CA ALA A 12 6.01 -0.67 3.78
C ALA A 12 7.15 -0.35 4.74
N GLY A 13 8.22 -1.14 4.67
CA GLY A 13 9.45 -0.99 5.44
C GLY A 13 9.22 -0.75 6.92
N THR A 14 9.76 0.36 7.43
CA THR A 14 9.70 0.74 8.85
C THR A 14 8.62 1.77 9.16
N ALA A 15 7.81 2.16 8.17
CA ALA A 15 6.66 3.01 8.42
C ALA A 15 5.66 2.32 9.37
N PRO A 16 5.05 3.05 10.32
CA PRO A 16 3.96 2.52 11.14
C PRO A 16 2.88 1.83 10.31
N ARG A 17 2.28 0.76 10.84
CA ARG A 17 1.33 -0.08 10.09
C ARG A 17 0.04 0.63 9.69
N ASP A 18 -0.27 1.72 10.38
CA ASP A 18 -1.43 2.58 10.20
C ASP A 18 -1.10 3.87 9.44
N THR A 19 0.14 4.02 8.95
CA THR A 19 0.55 5.20 8.16
C THR A 19 -0.28 5.37 6.90
N PHE A 20 -0.64 4.28 6.22
CA PHE A 20 -1.28 4.34 4.91
C PHE A 20 -2.66 3.70 4.91
N ALA A 21 -3.65 4.45 4.42
CA ALA A 21 -4.91 3.90 3.97
C ALA A 21 -4.87 3.68 2.45
N VAL A 22 -5.35 2.52 1.99
CA VAL A 22 -5.36 2.16 0.58
C VAL A 22 -6.58 2.78 -0.11
N THR A 23 -6.36 3.58 -1.15
CA THR A 23 -7.44 4.17 -1.95
C THR A 23 -7.72 3.36 -3.21
N SER A 24 -6.68 2.95 -3.92
CA SER A 24 -6.81 2.08 -5.09
C SER A 24 -5.52 1.30 -5.34
N PHE A 25 -5.64 0.20 -6.08
CA PHE A 25 -4.47 -0.56 -6.52
C PHE A 25 -4.76 -1.30 -7.82
N HIS A 26 -3.69 -1.60 -8.56
CA HIS A 26 -3.73 -2.44 -9.75
C HIS A 26 -2.55 -3.40 -9.73
N LEU A 27 -2.84 -4.70 -9.81
CA LEU A 27 -1.85 -5.77 -9.85
C LEU A 27 -1.84 -6.40 -11.25
N SER A 28 -0.72 -6.28 -11.95
CA SER A 28 -0.43 -7.04 -13.16
C SER A 28 0.53 -8.18 -12.83
N GLN A 29 0.21 -9.40 -13.24
CA GLN A 29 1.03 -10.59 -12.98
C GLN A 29 0.77 -11.68 -14.01
N CYS A 30 1.81 -12.44 -14.36
CA CYS A 30 1.74 -13.59 -15.26
C CYS A 30 2.66 -14.70 -14.73
N TYR A 31 2.51 -15.92 -15.24
CA TYR A 31 3.41 -17.01 -14.89
C TYR A 31 4.80 -16.77 -15.52
N SER A 32 5.85 -16.93 -14.72
CA SER A 32 7.24 -16.74 -15.14
C SER A 32 7.61 -15.30 -15.54
N GLU A 33 6.82 -14.32 -15.09
CA GLU A 33 7.11 -12.90 -15.25
C GLU A 33 7.13 -12.21 -13.87
N LEU A 34 7.84 -11.08 -13.78
CA LEU A 34 7.73 -10.22 -12.61
C LEU A 34 6.33 -9.60 -12.57
N PHE A 35 5.75 -9.48 -11.38
CA PHE A 35 4.52 -8.73 -11.22
C PHE A 35 4.83 -7.23 -11.09
N THR A 36 3.79 -6.42 -11.23
CA THR A 36 3.82 -5.01 -10.86
C THR A 36 2.55 -4.68 -10.10
N LEU A 37 2.72 -4.15 -8.89
CA LEU A 37 1.65 -3.62 -8.07
C LEU A 37 1.77 -2.10 -8.01
N ASN A 38 0.85 -1.42 -8.67
CA ASN A 38 0.66 0.02 -8.50
C ASN A 38 -0.33 0.23 -7.35
N VAL A 39 0.04 1.00 -6.34
CA VAL A 39 -0.86 1.33 -5.22
C VAL A 39 -0.93 2.84 -5.01
N VAL A 40 -2.15 3.32 -4.79
CA VAL A 40 -2.44 4.70 -4.40
C VAL A 40 -2.91 4.69 -2.96
N LEU A 41 -2.24 5.51 -2.15
CA LEU A 41 -2.36 5.56 -0.71
C LEU A 41 -2.71 6.98 -0.29
N VAL A 42 -3.28 7.12 0.90
CA VAL A 42 -3.38 8.39 1.62
C VAL A 42 -2.82 8.22 3.03
N SER A 43 -2.18 9.27 3.53
CA SER A 43 -1.67 9.34 4.90
C SER A 43 -2.03 10.67 5.54
N SER A 44 -2.27 10.67 6.85
CA SER A 44 -2.30 11.91 7.64
C SER A 44 -0.91 12.53 7.83
N ASP A 45 0.17 11.76 7.62
CA ASP A 45 1.55 12.25 7.62
C ASP A 45 1.88 12.83 6.23
N PRO A 46 2.07 14.16 6.12
CA PRO A 46 2.40 14.81 4.86
C PRO A 46 3.87 14.71 4.48
N ALA A 47 4.72 14.06 5.28
CA ALA A 47 6.15 13.98 5.02
C ALA A 47 6.71 12.61 5.42
N VAL A 48 6.08 11.53 4.92
CA VAL A 48 6.59 10.18 5.15
C VAL A 48 7.99 10.07 4.53
N GLY A 49 8.99 9.79 5.36
CA GLY A 49 10.38 9.64 4.93
C GLY A 49 10.53 8.51 3.91
N PHE A 50 11.03 8.84 2.72
CA PHE A 50 11.20 7.85 1.64
C PHE A 50 12.23 6.78 2.01
N ASP A 51 13.21 7.10 2.87
CA ASP A 51 14.16 6.17 3.46
C ASP A 51 13.50 5.03 4.24
N LYS A 52 12.25 5.22 4.70
CA LYS A 52 11.51 4.19 5.46
C LYS A 52 10.75 3.22 4.57
N VAL A 53 10.54 3.55 3.29
CA VAL A 53 9.61 2.85 2.41
C VAL A 53 10.21 2.45 1.07
N LEU A 54 11.09 3.24 0.48
CA LEU A 54 11.75 2.95 -0.79
C LEU A 54 12.83 1.87 -0.59
N ASP A 55 12.97 0.97 -1.55
CA ASP A 55 13.86 -0.20 -1.49
C ASP A 55 13.59 -1.16 -0.31
N GLU A 56 12.46 -0.97 0.36
CA GLU A 56 12.02 -1.78 1.49
C GLU A 56 10.89 -2.73 1.11
N MET A 57 10.72 -3.78 1.92
CA MET A 57 9.64 -4.75 1.75
C MET A 57 8.28 -4.09 2.03
N ALA A 58 7.34 -4.23 1.10
CA ALA A 58 5.96 -3.82 1.26
C ALA A 58 4.98 -4.98 1.12
N THR A 59 3.81 -4.85 1.74
CA THR A 59 2.76 -5.87 1.73
C THR A 59 1.39 -5.23 1.60
N LEU A 60 0.70 -5.51 0.50
CA LEU A 60 -0.75 -5.30 0.38
C LEU A 60 -1.47 -6.54 0.92
N THR A 61 -2.38 -6.35 1.87
CA THR A 61 -3.24 -7.42 2.40
C THR A 61 -4.70 -7.14 2.06
N ILE A 62 -5.36 -8.14 1.46
CA ILE A 62 -6.78 -8.13 1.12
C ILE A 62 -7.51 -9.00 2.14
N TRP A 63 -8.53 -8.44 2.77
CA TRP A 63 -9.29 -9.08 3.83
C TRP A 63 -10.78 -9.17 3.45
N GLN A 64 -11.45 -10.20 3.95
CA GLN A 64 -12.91 -10.29 3.96
C GLN A 64 -13.35 -10.64 5.38
N GLY A 65 -14.04 -9.72 6.04
CA GLY A 65 -14.25 -9.79 7.49
C GLY A 65 -12.91 -9.79 8.23
N GLU A 66 -12.67 -10.82 9.04
CA GLU A 66 -11.40 -11.01 9.77
C GLU A 66 -10.42 -11.94 9.04
N GLU A 67 -10.86 -12.59 7.96
CA GLU A 67 -10.04 -13.54 7.21
C GLU A 67 -9.17 -12.84 6.16
N ILE A 68 -7.91 -13.26 6.07
CA ILE A 68 -6.99 -12.79 5.04
C ILE A 68 -7.20 -13.63 3.78
N LYS A 69 -7.68 -12.98 2.72
CA LYS A 69 -7.91 -13.63 1.43
C LYS A 69 -6.65 -13.66 0.57
N ARG A 70 -5.81 -12.63 0.66
CA ARG A 70 -4.57 -12.58 -0.12
C ARG A 70 -3.55 -11.62 0.48
N ARG A 71 -2.26 -11.94 0.31
CA ARG A 71 -1.14 -11.03 0.49
C ARG A 71 -0.34 -10.92 -0.80
N VAL A 72 0.04 -9.71 -1.17
CA VAL A 72 0.96 -9.42 -2.27
C VAL A 72 2.17 -8.74 -1.65
N ARG A 73 3.36 -9.32 -1.82
CA ARG A 73 4.60 -8.88 -1.17
C ARG A 73 5.67 -8.65 -2.22
N GLY A 74 6.41 -7.56 -2.08
CA GLY A 74 7.54 -7.21 -2.95
C GLY A 74 8.31 -6.02 -2.38
N ILE A 75 9.23 -5.48 -3.18
CA ILE A 75 10.06 -4.33 -2.80
C ILE A 75 9.49 -3.06 -3.43
N VAL A 76 9.39 -1.97 -2.68
CA VAL A 76 8.98 -0.69 -3.24
C VAL A 76 10.09 -0.15 -4.13
N THR A 77 9.86 -0.14 -5.44
CA THR A 77 10.82 0.34 -6.45
C THR A 77 10.60 1.79 -6.84
N PHE A 78 9.44 2.35 -6.50
CA PHE A 78 9.10 3.76 -6.75
C PHE A 78 8.18 4.27 -5.64
N CYS A 79 8.43 5.51 -5.20
CA CYS A 79 7.57 6.22 -4.26
C CYS A 79 7.46 7.70 -4.70
N GLU A 80 6.23 8.19 -4.77
CA GLU A 80 5.91 9.57 -5.10
C GLU A 80 4.96 10.12 -4.04
N GLN A 81 5.24 11.33 -3.58
CA GLN A 81 4.34 12.13 -2.76
C GLN A 81 3.56 13.07 -3.68
N GLY A 82 2.24 12.97 -3.66
CA GLY A 82 1.33 13.84 -4.38
C GLY A 82 0.83 14.99 -3.51
N ASP A 83 -0.34 15.52 -3.88
CA ASP A 83 -0.92 16.68 -3.21
C ASP A 83 -1.38 16.37 -1.77
N THR A 84 -1.26 17.39 -0.92
CA THR A 84 -1.87 17.42 0.41
C THR A 84 -3.21 18.12 0.35
N GLY A 85 -4.29 17.36 0.53
CA GLY A 85 -5.66 17.86 0.67
C GLY A 85 -6.02 18.19 2.13
N LYS A 86 -7.26 17.90 2.54
CA LYS A 86 -7.80 18.10 3.90
C LYS A 86 -7.09 17.25 4.97
N HIS A 87 -5.84 17.58 5.30
CA HIS A 87 -4.96 16.82 6.22
C HIS A 87 -4.70 15.38 5.79
N GLN A 88 -4.76 15.13 4.48
CA GLN A 88 -4.46 13.84 3.88
C GLN A 88 -3.56 14.08 2.68
N THR A 89 -2.40 13.44 2.67
CA THR A 89 -1.42 13.51 1.58
C THR A 89 -1.47 12.21 0.79
N GLN A 90 -1.58 12.35 -0.52
CA GLN A 90 -1.58 11.21 -1.42
C GLN A 90 -0.16 10.69 -1.61
N TYR A 91 0.00 9.37 -1.64
CA TYR A 91 1.24 8.72 -2.04
C TYR A 91 0.95 7.69 -3.13
N ARG A 92 1.88 7.55 -4.08
CA ARG A 92 1.86 6.49 -5.08
C ARG A 92 3.10 5.65 -4.93
N MET A 93 2.93 4.33 -4.89
CA MET A 93 4.05 3.40 -4.84
C MET A 93 3.92 2.34 -5.93
N ILE A 94 5.07 1.88 -6.44
CA ILE A 94 5.19 0.72 -7.31
C ILE A 94 6.01 -0.33 -6.58
N ILE A 95 5.48 -1.55 -6.57
CA ILE A 95 6.07 -2.75 -5.98
C ILE A 95 6.24 -3.80 -7.08
#